data_AF-A0A2N7XTA2-F1
#
_entry.id   AF-A0A2N7XTA2-F1
#
_cell.length_a   1.000
_cell.length_b   1.000
_cell.length_c   1.000
_cell.angle_alpha   90.00
_cell.angle_beta   90.00
_cell.angle_gamma   90.00
#
_symmetry.space_group_name_H-M   'P 1'
#
loop_
_entity.id
_entity.type
_entity.pdbx_description
1 polymer ?
#
loop_
_entity_poly.entity_id
_entity_poly.type
_entity_poly.pdbx_seq_one_letter_code
_entity_poly.pdbx_strand_id
1 'polypeptide(L)'
;TLRWALEGWEGGDAALAPNPVSSFEALDAILAKLADRRIFPNLKQVVVAGHSGGGQVAQRYAIAGKGEALLSRQHIDVRYVVANPSS
;
A
#
# COMPACT_ATOMS: atom_id res chain seq x y z
N THR A 1 -6.03 -17.49 3.88
CA THR A 1 -5.28 -16.27 3.54
C THR A 1 -6.20 -15.27 2.87
N LEU A 2 -5.88 -13.98 2.93
CA LEU A 2 -6.63 -12.93 2.21
C LEU A 2 -6.62 -13.22 0.71
N ARG A 3 -7.77 -13.02 0.06
CA ARG A 3 -7.95 -13.22 -1.39
C ARG A 3 -9.03 -12.29 -1.92
N TRP A 4 -8.75 -11.62 -3.01
CA TRP A 4 -9.66 -10.67 -3.67
C TRP A 4 -10.15 -11.24 -5.00
N ALA A 5 -11.17 -10.60 -5.58
CA ALA A 5 -11.52 -10.83 -6.98
C ALA A 5 -10.35 -10.41 -7.90
N LEU A 6 -10.34 -10.92 -9.12
CA LEU A 6 -9.22 -10.74 -10.07
C LEU A 6 -8.83 -9.27 -10.27
N GLU A 7 -9.80 -8.37 -10.33
CA GLU A 7 -9.56 -6.92 -10.51
C GLU A 7 -9.82 -6.11 -9.23
N GLY A 8 -10.51 -6.68 -8.24
CA GLY A 8 -10.93 -5.93 -7.05
C GLY A 8 -9.76 -5.48 -6.17
N TRP A 9 -8.68 -6.27 -6.11
CA TRP A 9 -7.48 -5.86 -5.35
C TRP A 9 -6.83 -4.61 -5.93
N GLU A 10 -7.00 -4.34 -7.23
CA GLU A 10 -6.43 -3.17 -7.90
C GLU A 10 -7.13 -1.88 -7.46
N GLY A 11 -8.40 -1.97 -7.09
CA GLY A 11 -9.25 -0.84 -6.70
C GLY A 11 -9.28 -0.55 -5.19
N GLY A 12 -8.77 -1.47 -4.36
CA GLY A 12 -8.93 -1.36 -2.91
C GLY A 12 -10.14 -2.12 -2.37
N ASP A 13 -10.75 -3.03 -3.14
CA ASP A 13 -11.95 -3.74 -2.72
C ASP A 13 -11.70 -4.64 -1.51
N ALA A 14 -12.79 -5.02 -0.83
CA ALA A 14 -12.75 -5.99 0.25
C ALA A 14 -12.40 -7.40 -0.25
N ALA A 15 -11.58 -8.12 0.52
CA ALA A 15 -11.26 -9.50 0.26
C ALA A 15 -12.51 -10.39 0.35
N LEU A 16 -12.58 -11.40 -0.52
CA LEU A 16 -13.64 -12.40 -0.53
C LEU A 16 -13.56 -13.35 0.68
N ALA A 17 -12.38 -13.48 1.28
CA ALA A 17 -12.16 -14.26 2.50
C ALA A 17 -10.73 -14.07 3.05
N PRO A 18 -10.48 -14.48 4.31
CA PRO A 18 -11.47 -14.95 5.28
C PRO A 18 -12.36 -13.84 5.84
N ASN A 19 -11.92 -12.59 5.74
CA ASN A 19 -12.64 -11.40 6.20
C ASN A 19 -12.59 -10.32 5.12
N PRO A 20 -13.55 -9.38 5.09
CA PRO A 20 -13.64 -8.34 4.07
C PRO A 20 -12.63 -7.21 4.29
N VAL A 21 -11.35 -7.51 4.19
CA VAL A 21 -10.25 -6.55 4.34
C VAL A 21 -9.90 -5.95 2.99
N SER A 22 -9.82 -4.62 2.91
CA SER A 22 -9.37 -3.92 1.70
C SER A 22 -7.92 -4.29 1.35
N SER A 23 -7.59 -4.37 0.06
CA SER A 23 -6.18 -4.48 -0.35
C SER A 23 -5.36 -3.26 0.10
N PHE A 24 -5.98 -2.08 0.26
CA PHE A 24 -5.34 -0.89 0.80
C PHE A 24 -5.11 -1.00 2.31
N GLU A 25 -6.00 -1.63 3.07
CA GLU A 25 -5.77 -1.90 4.50
C GLU A 25 -4.60 -2.87 4.70
N ALA A 26 -4.42 -3.84 3.79
CA ALA A 26 -3.25 -4.70 3.81
C ALA A 26 -1.95 -3.91 3.57
N LEU A 27 -1.95 -2.95 2.64
CA LEU A 27 -0.82 -2.04 2.42
C LEU A 27 -0.59 -1.11 3.63
N ASP A 28 -1.65 -0.57 4.23
CA ASP A 28 -1.57 0.26 5.44
C ASP A 28 -0.84 -0.50 6.56
N ALA A 29 -1.17 -1.78 6.77
CA ALA A 29 -0.53 -2.62 7.78
C ALA A 29 0.97 -2.83 7.53
N ILE A 30 1.38 -2.98 6.26
CA ILE A 30 2.79 -3.06 5.88
C ILE A 30 3.50 -1.74 6.17
N LEU A 31 2.93 -0.60 5.77
CA LEU A 31 3.51 0.71 6.02
C LEU A 31 3.60 1.03 7.51
N ALA A 32 2.60 0.63 8.31
CA ALA A 32 2.62 0.76 9.76
C ALA A 32 3.79 0.00 10.39
N LYS A 33 4.13 -1.19 9.87
CA LYS A 33 5.30 -1.95 10.35
C LYS A 33 6.61 -1.24 10.01
N LEU A 34 6.71 -0.67 8.80
CA LEU A 34 7.89 0.10 8.37
C LEU A 34 8.07 1.38 9.18
N ALA A 35 6.98 1.95 9.70
CA ALA A 35 7.02 3.12 10.58
C ALA A 35 7.58 2.84 11.98
N ASP A 36 7.73 1.58 12.41
CA ASP A 36 8.23 1.26 13.75
C ASP A 36 9.74 1.52 13.87
N ARG A 37 10.08 2.68 14.47
CA ARG A 37 11.46 3.11 14.71
C ARG A 37 12.26 2.19 15.63
N ARG A 38 11.63 1.31 16.42
CA ARG A 38 12.35 0.31 17.23
C ARG A 38 12.90 -0.81 16.35
N ILE A 39 12.27 -1.06 15.21
CA ILE A 39 12.65 -2.11 14.26
C ILE A 39 13.50 -1.50 13.14
N PHE A 40 13.10 -0.33 12.65
CA PHE A 40 13.77 0.38 11.57
C PHE A 40 14.24 1.79 12.02
N PRO A 41 15.21 1.89 12.94
CA PRO A 41 15.62 3.18 13.51
C PRO A 41 16.14 4.16 12.46
N ASN A 42 16.78 3.65 11.41
CA ASN A 42 17.44 4.44 10.37
C ASN A 42 16.65 4.54 9.04
N LEU A 43 15.40 4.07 8.98
CA LEU A 43 14.61 4.16 7.75
C LEU A 43 14.32 5.62 7.41
N LYS A 44 14.59 6.03 6.17
CA LYS A 44 14.39 7.41 5.72
C LYS A 44 13.33 7.56 4.65
N GLN A 45 13.13 6.52 3.85
CA GLN A 45 12.21 6.55 2.73
C GLN A 45 11.59 5.18 2.50
N VAL A 46 10.34 5.17 2.08
CA VAL A 46 9.63 4.01 1.53
C VAL A 46 9.18 4.34 0.11
N VAL A 47 9.43 3.41 -0.82
CA VAL A 47 8.94 3.52 -2.19
C VAL A 47 7.87 2.45 -2.41
N VAL A 48 6.67 2.88 -2.78
CA VAL A 48 5.57 2.00 -3.20
C VAL A 48 5.55 1.98 -4.73
N ALA A 49 5.99 0.88 -5.32
CA ALA A 49 6.12 0.74 -6.77
C ALA A 49 5.22 -0.38 -7.30
N GLY A 50 4.64 -0.19 -8.48
CA GLY A 50 3.81 -1.20 -9.12
C GLY A 50 3.81 -1.10 -10.66
N HIS A 51 3.67 -2.25 -11.30
CA HIS A 51 3.57 -2.42 -12.76
C HIS A 51 2.22 -3.05 -13.15
N SER A 52 1.63 -2.67 -14.30
CA SER A 52 0.35 -3.22 -14.78
C SER A 52 -0.77 -3.04 -13.72
N GLY A 53 -1.47 -4.09 -13.31
CA GLY A 53 -2.43 -4.06 -12.21
C GLY A 53 -1.84 -3.50 -10.90
N GLY A 54 -0.56 -3.79 -10.62
CA GLY A 54 0.13 -3.18 -9.47
C GLY A 54 0.37 -1.67 -9.64
N GLY A 55 0.53 -1.20 -10.88
CA GLY A 55 0.61 0.23 -11.19
C GLY A 55 -0.72 0.93 -10.88
N GLN A 56 -1.85 0.27 -11.19
CA GLN A 56 -3.17 0.75 -10.79
C GLN A 56 -3.32 0.84 -9.27
N VAL A 57 -2.89 -0.20 -8.54
CA VAL A 57 -2.87 -0.17 -7.07
C VAL A 57 -2.06 1.01 -6.57
N ALA A 58 -0.82 1.17 -7.03
CA ALA A 58 0.08 2.23 -6.56
C ALA A 58 -0.52 3.62 -6.82
N GLN A 59 -1.12 3.85 -7.99
CA GLN A 59 -1.76 5.12 -8.33
C GLN A 59 -2.98 5.41 -7.45
N ARG A 60 -3.88 4.44 -7.28
CA ARG A 60 -5.10 4.63 -6.49
C ARG A 60 -4.79 4.75 -4.99
N TYR A 61 -3.86 3.94 -4.50
CA TYR A 61 -3.44 3.97 -3.10
C TYR A 61 -2.73 5.27 -2.73
N ALA A 62 -1.98 5.90 -3.64
CA ALA A 62 -1.41 7.24 -3.41
C ALA A 62 -2.47 8.31 -3.11
N ILE A 63 -3.72 8.10 -3.53
CA ILE A 63 -4.83 9.03 -3.34
C ILE A 63 -5.71 8.61 -2.16
N ALA A 64 -6.04 7.32 -2.06
CA ALA A 64 -7.04 6.80 -1.13
C ALA A 64 -6.44 6.13 0.12
N GLY A 65 -5.15 5.77 0.09
CA GLY A 65 -4.45 5.08 1.17
C GLY A 65 -4.24 5.96 2.39
N LYS A 66 -4.03 5.33 3.55
CA LYS A 66 -3.87 6.03 4.84
C LYS A 66 -2.48 5.83 5.45
N GLY A 67 -1.71 4.86 4.97
CA GLY A 67 -0.43 4.47 5.55
C GLY A 67 0.67 5.51 5.40
N GLU A 68 0.59 6.42 4.43
CA GLU A 68 1.56 7.51 4.28
C GLU A 68 1.62 8.42 5.52
N ALA A 69 0.45 8.77 6.08
CA ALA A 69 0.38 9.63 7.26
C ALA A 69 1.14 9.05 8.46
N LEU A 70 1.22 7.72 8.59
CA LEU A 70 1.99 7.07 9.66
C LEU A 70 3.50 7.24 9.44
N LEU A 71 3.98 7.08 8.21
CA LEU A 71 5.38 7.24 7.85
C LEU A 71 5.82 8.70 7.99
N SER A 72 5.02 9.66 7.51
CA SER A 72 5.33 11.09 7.61
C SER A 72 5.47 11.56 9.05
N ARG A 73 4.63 11.07 9.99
CA ARG A 73 4.75 11.37 11.43
C ARG A 73 6.07 10.91 12.03
N GLN A 74 6.71 9.91 11.43
CA GLN A 74 8.00 9.40 11.84
C GLN A 74 9.16 10.04 11.06
N HIS A 75 8.91 11.06 10.25
CA HIS A 75 9.89 11.67 9.34
C HIS A 75 10.48 10.64 8.35
N ILE A 76 9.63 9.80 7.79
CA ILE A 76 9.98 8.85 6.72
C ILE A 76 9.27 9.32 5.45
N ASP A 77 10.03 9.59 4.39
CA ASP A 77 9.49 10.03 3.11
C ASP A 77 8.77 8.88 2.39
N VAL A 78 7.69 9.19 1.68
CA VAL A 78 6.98 8.21 0.84
C VAL A 78 7.02 8.65 -0.61
N ARG A 79 7.31 7.71 -1.51
CA ARG A 79 7.29 7.94 -2.95
C ARG A 79 6.51 6.83 -3.65
N TYR A 80 5.66 7.21 -4.60
CA TYR A 80 4.98 6.26 -5.48
C TYR A 80 5.66 6.19 -6.84
N VAL A 81 5.77 4.98 -7.39
CA VAL A 81 6.25 4.74 -8.75
C VAL A 81 5.22 3.89 -9.48
N VAL A 82 4.60 4.50 -10.49
CA VAL A 82 3.53 3.89 -11.27
C VAL A 82 4.09 3.56 -12.66
N ALA A 83 4.05 2.29 -13.04
CA ALA A 83 4.51 1.82 -14.35
C ALA A 83 3.38 1.12 -15.11
N ASN A 84 3.03 1.64 -16.29
CA ASN A 84 2.02 1.06 -17.19
C ASN A 84 0.71 0.67 -16.47
N PRO A 85 -0.01 1.59 -15.81
CA PRO A 85 -1.18 1.28 -14.95
C PRO A 85 -2.44 0.91 -15.75
N SER A 86 -2.33 0.60 -17.03
CA SER A 86 -3.41 0.07 -17.84
C SER A 86 -2.70 -0.70 -18.93
N SER A 87 -2.89 -2.01 -18.97
CA SER A 87 -2.15 -2.91 -19.85
C SER A 87 -3.03 -3.99 -20.43
#